data_AF-A0A3N5NMC8-F1
#
_entry.id   AF-A0A3N5NMC8-F1
#
_cell.length_a   1.000
_cell.length_b   1.000
_cell.length_c   1.000
_cell.angle_alpha   90.00
_cell.angle_beta   90.00
_cell.angle_gamma   90.00
#
_symmetry.space_group_name_H-M   'P 1'
#
loop_
_entity.id
_entity.type
_entity.pdbx_description
1 polymer ?
#
loop_
_entity_poly.entity_id
_entity_poly.type
_entity_poly.pdbx_seq_one_letter_code
_entity_poly.pdbx_strand_id
1 'polypeptide(L)'
;MALLSLDGAGLAFGHVALLDHASLQLDRGERAGLIGRNGSGKSSLLRVLAGEASLDDGILRIEPGARIALVPQEPGFDPQLDVYDAIAGGLGAIAARLIAYHDLGARLGNSPAPEQLDALHALQTELEHGDGWRMNTRVEQTVSSLGLAAADHVGALSG
;
A
#
# COMPACT_ATOMS: atom_id res chain seq x y z
N MET A 1 -6.60 -4.33 24.63
CA MET A 1 -6.59 -2.86 24.48
C MET A 1 -7.09 -2.56 23.09
N ALA A 2 -8.02 -1.61 22.97
CA ALA A 2 -8.61 -1.21 21.69
C ALA A 2 -7.53 -0.66 20.76
N LEU A 3 -7.42 -1.25 19.57
CA LEU A 3 -6.61 -0.69 18.49
C LEU A 3 -7.35 0.49 17.85
N LEU A 4 -8.67 0.37 17.73
CA LEU A 4 -9.57 1.37 17.17
C LEU A 4 -10.94 1.31 17.85
N SER A 5 -11.58 2.47 18.06
CA SER A 5 -12.96 2.55 18.51
C SER A 5 -13.71 3.71 17.87
N LEU A 6 -14.98 3.49 17.61
CA LEU A 6 -15.97 4.50 17.25
C LEU A 6 -17.03 4.55 18.35
N ASP A 7 -17.38 5.75 18.77
CA ASP A 7 -18.38 5.99 19.80
C ASP A 7 -19.42 6.99 19.29
N GLY A 8 -20.67 6.53 19.14
CA GLY A 8 -21.78 7.37 18.69
C GLY A 8 -21.58 7.96 17.30
N ALA A 9 -20.91 7.26 16.39
CA ALA A 9 -20.53 7.79 15.09
C ALA A 9 -21.74 8.08 14.19
N GLY A 10 -21.86 9.34 13.77
CA GLY A 10 -22.81 9.83 12.79
C GLY A 10 -22.13 10.13 11.46
N LEU A 11 -22.74 9.71 10.36
CA LEU A 11 -22.28 10.03 9.00
C LEU A 11 -23.47 10.07 8.04
N ALA A 12 -23.64 11.14 7.30
CA ALA A 12 -24.70 11.34 6.34
C ALA A 12 -24.17 11.83 4.99
N PHE A 13 -24.85 11.42 3.91
CA PHE A 13 -24.64 12.00 2.58
C PHE A 13 -25.94 12.65 2.12
N GLY A 14 -25.93 13.98 2.08
CA GLY A 14 -27.15 14.76 1.88
C GLY A 14 -28.14 14.52 3.02
N HIS A 15 -29.30 13.93 2.70
CA HIS A 15 -30.36 13.63 3.68
C HIS A 15 -30.36 12.17 4.16
N VAL A 16 -29.41 11.35 3.69
CA VAL A 16 -29.35 9.93 4.02
C VAL A 16 -28.31 9.70 5.10
N ALA A 17 -28.75 9.32 6.29
CA ALA A 17 -27.88 8.81 7.34
C ALA A 17 -27.31 7.45 6.91
N LEU A 18 -25.99 7.39 6.75
CA LEU A 18 -25.23 6.17 6.49
C LEU A 18 -24.80 5.48 7.78
N LEU A 19 -24.48 6.28 8.81
CA LEU A 19 -24.26 5.84 10.19
C LEU A 19 -25.16 6.67 11.10
N ASP A 20 -25.85 5.99 12.01
CA ASP A 20 -26.75 6.59 12.99
C ASP A 20 -26.34 6.11 14.39
N HIS A 21 -25.58 6.95 15.10
CA HIS A 21 -25.05 6.69 16.45
C HIS A 21 -24.33 5.33 16.57
N ALA A 22 -23.55 4.97 15.55
CA ALA A 22 -22.89 3.67 15.47
C ALA A 22 -21.67 3.61 16.39
N SER A 23 -21.60 2.58 17.24
CA SER A 23 -20.41 2.31 18.06
C SER A 23 -19.80 0.96 17.70
N LEU A 24 -18.47 0.91 17.58
CA LEU A 24 -17.73 -0.33 17.39
C LEU A 24 -16.35 -0.22 18.03
N GLN A 25 -15.77 -1.35 18.37
CA GLN A 25 -14.40 -1.45 18.85
C GLN A 25 -13.71 -2.61 18.12
N LEU A 26 -12.44 -2.41 17.78
CA LEU A 26 -11.57 -3.45 17.25
C LEU A 26 -10.31 -3.51 18.12
N ASP A 27 -10.05 -4.68 18.68
CA ASP A 27 -8.86 -4.94 19.49
C ASP A 27 -7.67 -5.44 18.64
N ARG A 28 -6.47 -5.36 19.21
CA ARG A 28 -5.25 -5.86 18.55
C ARG A 28 -5.37 -7.35 18.21
N GLY A 29 -5.14 -7.70 16.95
CA GLY A 29 -5.18 -9.06 16.44
C GLY A 29 -6.56 -9.52 15.97
N GLU A 30 -7.60 -8.73 16.21
CA GLU A 30 -8.94 -9.03 15.72
C GLU A 30 -9.06 -8.81 14.21
N ARG A 31 -9.95 -9.59 13.59
CA ARG A 31 -10.35 -9.46 12.20
C ARG A 31 -11.87 -9.36 12.15
N ALA A 32 -12.38 -8.24 11.69
CA ALA A 32 -13.82 -8.00 11.56
C ALA A 32 -14.23 -7.91 10.08
N GLY A 33 -15.38 -8.48 9.75
CA GLY A 33 -16.01 -8.32 8.44
C GLY A 33 -17.14 -7.29 8.50
N LEU A 34 -17.08 -6.27 7.65
CA LEU A 34 -18.16 -5.28 7.52
C LEU A 34 -19.10 -5.67 6.38
N ILE A 35 -20.32 -6.09 6.73
CA ILE A 35 -21.34 -6.53 5.78
C ILE A 35 -22.56 -5.59 5.79
N GLY A 36 -23.32 -5.60 4.70
CA GLY A 36 -24.50 -4.74 4.55
C GLY A 36 -24.85 -4.53 3.08
N ARG A 37 -26.06 -4.01 2.81
CA ARG A 37 -26.52 -3.72 1.44
C ARG A 37 -25.65 -2.66 0.76
N ASN A 38 -25.65 -2.59 -0.56
CA ASN A 38 -25.03 -1.48 -1.27
C ASN A 38 -25.70 -0.16 -0.87
N GLY A 39 -24.89 0.87 -0.63
CA GLY A 39 -25.36 2.15 -0.09
C GLY A 39 -25.52 2.21 1.44
N SER A 40 -25.26 1.12 2.19
CA SER A 40 -25.38 1.13 3.66
C SER A 40 -24.20 1.80 4.40
N GLY A 41 -23.39 2.61 3.73
CA GLY A 41 -22.28 3.32 4.37
C GLY A 41 -20.96 2.57 4.55
N LYS A 42 -20.81 1.34 4.07
CA LYS A 42 -19.58 0.54 4.28
C LYS A 42 -18.31 1.24 3.78
N SER A 43 -18.28 1.62 2.52
CA SER A 43 -17.12 2.30 1.93
C SER A 43 -16.89 3.67 2.58
N SER A 44 -17.96 4.36 2.99
CA SER A 44 -17.88 5.63 3.70
C SER A 44 -17.24 5.47 5.09
N LEU A 45 -17.63 4.43 5.83
CA LEU A 45 -17.01 4.07 7.10
C LEU A 45 -15.52 3.74 6.91
N LEU A 46 -15.16 2.93 5.90
CA LEU A 46 -13.76 2.62 5.62
C LEU A 46 -12.92 3.87 5.30
N ARG A 47 -13.48 4.84 4.56
CA ARG A 47 -12.83 6.13 4.29
C ARG A 47 -12.64 6.96 5.56
N VAL A 48 -13.63 6.98 6.46
CA VAL A 48 -13.50 7.64 7.77
C VAL A 48 -12.38 7.00 8.58
N LEU A 49 -12.34 5.67 8.65
CA LEU A 49 -11.27 4.95 9.36
C LEU A 49 -9.90 5.24 8.74
N ALA A 50 -9.82 5.38 7.41
CA ALA A 50 -8.60 5.74 6.68
C ALA A 50 -8.19 7.21 6.83
N GLY A 51 -9.02 8.06 7.43
CA GLY A 51 -8.80 9.50 7.53
C GLY A 51 -9.05 10.26 6.22
N GLU A 52 -9.67 9.63 5.22
CA GLU A 52 -10.06 10.26 3.95
C GLU A 52 -11.39 11.02 4.04
N ALA A 53 -12.15 10.81 5.11
CA ALA A 53 -13.39 11.49 5.42
C ALA A 53 -13.51 11.73 6.93
N SER A 54 -14.35 12.68 7.32
CA SER A 54 -14.68 12.96 8.72
C SER A 54 -16.06 12.41 9.07
N LEU A 55 -16.26 12.13 10.36
CA LEU A 55 -17.60 11.93 10.91
C LEU A 55 -18.35 13.27 10.98
N ASP A 56 -19.67 13.20 10.90
CA ASP A 56 -20.55 14.35 11.20
C ASP A 56 -20.78 14.49 12.71
N ASP A 57 -20.79 13.37 13.43
CA ASP A 57 -20.92 13.31 14.90
C ASP A 57 -20.19 12.08 15.48
N GLY A 58 -19.96 12.09 16.78
CA GLY A 58 -19.29 11.02 17.51
C GLY A 58 -17.76 11.12 17.48
N ILE A 59 -17.10 10.07 17.99
CA ILE A 59 -15.65 10.08 18.22
C ILE A 59 -15.01 8.84 17.63
N LEU A 60 -14.05 9.04 16.71
CA LEU A 60 -13.10 8.03 16.27
C LEU A 60 -11.82 8.13 17.12
N ARG A 61 -11.45 7.04 17.80
CA ARG A 61 -10.16 6.92 18.52
C ARG A 61 -9.34 5.80 17.90
N ILE A 62 -8.08 6.12 17.58
CA ILE A 62 -7.09 5.18 17.05
C ILE A 62 -5.92 5.16 18.03
N GLU A 63 -5.40 3.98 18.30
CA GLU A 63 -4.25 3.82 19.18
C GLU A 63 -3.03 4.62 18.65
N PRO A 64 -2.35 5.42 19.49
CA PRO A 64 -1.16 6.17 19.07
C PRO A 64 -0.10 5.27 18.44
N GLY A 65 0.39 5.66 17.26
CA GLY A 65 1.39 4.91 16.51
C GLY A 65 0.85 3.76 15.66
N ALA A 66 -0.46 3.50 15.68
CA ALA A 66 -1.08 2.60 14.71
C ALA A 66 -0.92 3.15 13.29
N ARG A 67 -0.75 2.25 12.32
CA ARG A 67 -0.73 2.58 10.89
C ARG A 67 -2.00 2.07 10.27
N ILE A 68 -2.70 2.95 9.57
CA ILE A 68 -3.90 2.60 8.81
C ILE A 68 -3.53 2.57 7.33
N ALA A 69 -3.94 1.51 6.65
CA ALA A 69 -3.80 1.36 5.21
C ALA A 69 -5.17 0.99 4.64
N LEU A 70 -5.60 1.70 3.61
CA LEU A 70 -6.82 1.41 2.85
C LEU A 70 -6.41 0.78 1.52
N VAL A 71 -6.99 -0.37 1.19
CA VAL A 71 -6.91 -0.94 -0.16
C VAL A 71 -8.17 -0.51 -0.90
N PRO A 72 -8.07 0.41 -1.87
CA PRO A 72 -9.24 0.86 -2.62
C PRO A 72 -9.80 -0.28 -3.48
N GLN A 73 -11.09 -0.20 -3.79
CA GLN A 73 -11.74 -1.16 -4.70
C GLN A 73 -11.14 -1.11 -6.11
N GLU A 74 -10.79 0.09 -6.57
CA GLU A 74 -10.12 0.33 -7.84
C GLU A 74 -8.75 0.97 -7.52
N PRO A 75 -7.67 0.19 -7.50
CA PRO A 75 -6.34 0.73 -7.24
C PRO A 75 -5.81 1.53 -8.43
N GLY A 76 -5.30 2.73 -8.16
CA GLY A 76 -4.67 3.60 -9.17
C GLY A 76 -3.21 3.23 -9.41
N PHE A 77 -2.96 2.11 -10.11
CA PHE A 77 -1.62 1.78 -10.59
C PHE A 77 -1.42 2.30 -12.02
N ASP A 78 -0.19 2.71 -12.34
CA ASP A 78 0.20 2.97 -13.72
C ASP A 78 0.32 1.63 -14.47
N PRO A 79 -0.46 1.39 -15.52
CA PRO A 79 -0.47 0.12 -16.23
C PRO A 79 0.84 -0.18 -16.99
N GLN A 80 1.73 0.80 -17.16
CA GLN A 80 3.02 0.65 -17.82
C GLN A 80 4.14 0.24 -16.86
N LEU A 81 3.91 0.27 -15.55
CA LEU A 81 4.91 -0.19 -14.59
C LEU A 81 5.01 -1.71 -14.60
N ASP A 82 6.22 -2.20 -14.36
CA ASP A 82 6.46 -3.59 -14.05
C ASP A 82 6.03 -3.91 -12.61
N VAL A 83 5.69 -5.16 -12.32
CA VAL A 83 5.26 -5.59 -10.98
C VAL A 83 6.30 -5.22 -9.92
N TYR A 84 7.59 -5.36 -10.23
CA TYR A 84 8.66 -4.98 -9.31
C TYR A 84 8.57 -3.49 -8.96
N ASP A 85 8.46 -2.62 -9.95
CA ASP A 85 8.43 -1.17 -9.78
C ASP A 85 7.20 -0.71 -9.00
N ALA A 86 6.04 -1.31 -9.28
CA ALA A 86 4.80 -1.03 -8.56
C ALA A 86 4.90 -1.37 -7.07
N ILE A 87 5.53 -2.49 -6.71
CA ILE A 87 5.74 -2.90 -5.32
C ILE A 87 6.84 -2.05 -4.66
N ALA A 88 7.97 -1.85 -5.36
CA ALA A 88 9.09 -1.06 -4.87
C ALA A 88 8.68 0.41 -4.60
N GLY A 89 7.79 0.97 -5.42
CA GLY A 89 7.21 2.30 -5.24
C GLY A 89 6.58 2.52 -3.85
N GLY A 90 6.08 1.46 -3.20
CA GLY A 90 5.55 1.51 -1.84
C GLY A 90 6.59 1.71 -0.73
N LEU A 91 7.89 1.66 -1.06
CA LEU A 91 9.00 1.78 -0.09
C LEU A 91 9.49 3.21 0.13
N GLY A 92 8.88 4.21 -0.52
CA GLY A 92 9.21 5.61 -0.32
C GLY A 92 10.60 5.98 -0.86
N ALA A 93 11.44 6.63 -0.04
CA ALA A 93 12.68 7.27 -0.49
C ALA A 93 13.73 6.33 -1.13
N ILE A 94 13.70 5.03 -0.80
CA ILE A 94 14.62 4.04 -1.35
C ILE A 94 14.16 3.47 -2.71
N ALA A 95 12.88 3.63 -3.05
CA ALA A 95 12.25 3.02 -4.22
C ALA A 95 12.99 3.35 -5.52
N ALA A 96 13.29 4.63 -5.75
CA ALA A 96 13.96 5.08 -6.98
C ALA A 96 15.31 4.39 -7.22
N ARG A 97 16.06 4.10 -6.15
CA ARG A 97 17.37 3.44 -6.23
C ARG A 97 17.24 1.95 -6.51
N LEU A 98 16.26 1.31 -5.88
CA LEU A 98 15.94 -0.09 -6.13
C LEU A 98 15.48 -0.31 -7.57
N ILE A 99 14.57 0.53 -8.06
CA ILE A 99 14.07 0.49 -9.43
C ILE A 99 15.22 0.71 -10.43
N ALA A 100 16.05 1.72 -10.22
CA ALA A 100 17.20 1.97 -11.08
C ALA A 100 18.20 0.80 -11.10
N TYR A 101 18.45 0.18 -9.94
CA TYR A 101 19.31 -1.00 -9.83
C TYR A 101 18.71 -2.20 -10.58
N HIS A 102 17.41 -2.46 -10.41
CA HIS A 102 16.71 -3.55 -11.08
C HIS A 102 16.72 -3.37 -12.61
N ASP A 103 16.35 -2.19 -13.10
CA ASP A 103 16.30 -1.87 -14.52
C ASP A 103 17.69 -1.95 -15.18
N LEU A 104 18.71 -1.36 -14.54
CA LEU A 104 20.08 -1.45 -15.04
C LEU A 104 20.54 -2.92 -15.06
N GLY A 105 20.27 -3.67 -13.99
CA GLY A 105 20.59 -5.09 -13.90
C GLY A 105 19.95 -5.93 -15.01
N ALA A 106 18.68 -5.67 -15.33
CA ALA A 106 17.95 -6.38 -16.38
C ALA A 106 18.47 -6.07 -17.79
N ARG A 107 19.02 -4.86 -18.02
CA ARG A 107 19.57 -4.43 -19.31
C ARG A 107 21.03 -4.82 -19.52
N LEU A 108 21.71 -5.35 -18.50
CA LEU A 108 23.08 -5.85 -18.66
C LEU A 108 23.06 -7.07 -19.59
N GLY A 109 23.55 -6.87 -20.81
CA GLY A 109 23.81 -7.97 -21.73
C GLY A 109 25.02 -8.81 -21.29
N ASN A 110 25.39 -9.80 -22.11
CA ASN A 110 26.54 -10.68 -21.84
C ASN A 110 27.91 -9.97 -21.85
N SER A 111 27.98 -8.72 -22.29
CA SER A 111 29.22 -7.93 -22.37
C SER A 111 28.92 -6.47 -22.03
N PRO A 112 28.78 -6.14 -20.74
CA PRO A 112 28.42 -4.79 -20.32
C PRO A 112 29.59 -3.82 -20.55
N ALA A 113 29.27 -2.59 -20.93
CA ALA A 113 30.25 -1.52 -21.02
C ALA A 113 30.79 -1.16 -19.63
N PRO A 114 32.05 -0.71 -19.49
CA PRO A 114 32.62 -0.29 -18.21
C PRO A 114 31.74 0.73 -17.47
N GLU A 115 31.17 1.69 -18.20
CA GLU A 115 30.27 2.72 -17.65
C GLU A 115 29.01 2.14 -17.00
N GLN A 116 28.46 1.04 -17.54
CA GLN A 116 27.28 0.37 -16.97
C GLN A 116 27.63 -0.37 -15.67
N LEU A 117 28.82 -0.96 -15.60
CA LEU A 117 29.32 -1.62 -14.40
C LEU A 117 29.61 -0.60 -13.29
N ASP A 118 30.21 0.53 -13.62
CA ASP A 118 30.49 1.62 -12.68
C ASP A 118 29.19 2.20 -12.10
N ALA A 119 28.18 2.43 -12.96
CA ALA A 119 26.87 2.89 -12.53
C ALA A 119 26.16 1.87 -11.61
N LEU A 120 26.25 0.57 -11.93
CA LEU A 120 25.69 -0.48 -11.08
C LEU A 120 26.36 -0.51 -9.71
N HIS A 121 27.70 -0.40 -9.68
CA HIS A 121 28.48 -0.37 -8.44
C HIS A 121 28.14 0.84 -7.57
N ALA A 122 27.93 2.01 -8.18
CA ALA A 122 27.48 3.20 -7.46
C ALA A 122 26.10 2.98 -6.81
N LEU A 123 25.13 2.42 -7.54
CA LEU A 123 23.81 2.09 -7.01
C LEU A 123 23.87 1.06 -5.87
N GLN A 124 24.70 0.02 -6.01
CA GLN A 124 24.93 -0.95 -4.93
C GLN A 124 25.45 -0.28 -3.66
N THR A 125 26.44 0.60 -3.82
CA THR A 125 27.01 1.36 -2.70
C THR A 125 25.94 2.22 -2.01
N GLU A 126 25.09 2.91 -2.77
CA GLU A 126 23.98 3.68 -2.19
C GLU A 126 22.97 2.80 -1.45
N LEU A 127 22.64 1.62 -1.99
CA LEU A 127 21.70 0.68 -1.39
C LEU A 127 22.23 0.08 -0.08
N GLU A 128 23.54 -0.16 0.03
CA GLU A 128 24.18 -0.64 1.26
C GLU A 128 23.98 0.32 2.44
N HIS A 129 24.00 1.63 2.19
CA HIS A 129 23.91 2.65 3.23
C HIS A 129 22.47 2.88 3.75
N GLY A 130 21.45 2.27 3.14
CA GLY A 130 20.04 2.61 3.37
C GLY A 130 19.10 1.44 3.64
N ASP A 131 19.58 0.31 4.20
CA ASP A 131 18.82 -0.95 4.31
C ASP A 131 18.29 -1.45 2.95
N GLY A 132 18.87 -1.00 1.84
CA GLY A 132 18.38 -1.21 0.49
C GLY A 132 18.27 -2.69 0.14
N TRP A 133 19.23 -3.52 0.55
CA TRP A 133 19.19 -4.96 0.33
C TRP A 133 18.07 -5.67 1.07
N ARG A 134 17.78 -5.25 2.31
CA ARG A 134 16.65 -5.77 3.08
C ARG A 134 15.34 -5.41 2.39
N MET A 135 15.24 -4.20 1.87
CA MET A 135 14.07 -3.74 1.13
C MET A 135 13.92 -4.45 -0.21
N ASN A 136 15.00 -4.65 -0.97
CA ASN A 136 15.01 -5.44 -2.20
C ASN A 136 14.48 -6.85 -1.96
N THR A 137 15.03 -7.53 -0.95
CA THR A 137 14.59 -8.88 -0.55
C THR A 137 13.10 -8.91 -0.23
N ARG A 138 12.59 -7.86 0.43
CA ARG A 138 11.16 -7.76 0.76
C ARG A 138 10.29 -7.57 -0.49
N VAL A 139 10.76 -6.83 -1.50
CA VAL A 139 10.06 -6.68 -2.79
C VAL A 139 9.99 -8.05 -3.48
N GLU A 140 11.13 -8.72 -3.63
CA GLU A 140 11.21 -10.05 -4.28
C GLU A 140 10.33 -11.10 -3.58
N GLN A 141 10.34 -11.12 -2.24
CA GLN A 141 9.46 -11.99 -1.45
C GLN A 141 7.98 -11.66 -1.66
N THR A 142 7.63 -10.39 -1.85
CA THR A 142 6.25 -9.97 -2.12
C THR A 142 5.82 -10.36 -3.52
N VAL A 143 6.66 -10.17 -4.53
CA VAL A 143 6.42 -10.65 -5.90
C VAL A 143 6.18 -12.17 -5.89
N SER A 144 7.07 -12.90 -5.20
CA SER A 144 7.00 -14.36 -5.08
C SER A 144 5.75 -14.84 -4.36
N SER A 145 5.36 -14.19 -3.26
CA SER A 145 4.17 -14.58 -2.47
C SER A 145 2.85 -14.33 -3.20
N LEU A 146 2.83 -13.35 -4.11
CA LEU A 146 1.70 -13.07 -4.99
C LEU A 146 1.66 -14.00 -6.22
N GLY A 147 2.71 -14.78 -6.48
CA GLY A 147 2.80 -15.66 -7.65
C GLY A 147 2.92 -14.91 -8.97
N LEU A 148 3.50 -13.70 -8.95
CA LEU A 148 3.65 -12.83 -10.12
C LEU A 148 5.09 -12.86 -10.65
N ALA A 149 5.30 -12.51 -11.91
CA ALA A 149 6.64 -12.25 -12.43
C ALA A 149 7.00 -10.77 -12.27
N ALA A 150 8.21 -10.49 -11.80
CA ALA A 150 8.71 -9.12 -11.55
C ALA A 150 8.63 -8.22 -12.79
N ALA A 151 8.85 -8.80 -13.98
CA ALA A 151 8.92 -8.11 -15.27
C ALA A 151 7.57 -8.05 -16.01
N ASP A 152 6.48 -8.59 -15.43
CA ASP A 152 5.16 -8.44 -16.04
C ASP A 152 4.68 -7.00 -15.86
N HIS A 153 4.01 -6.45 -16.87
CA HIS A 153 3.36 -5.15 -16.72
C HIS A 153 2.10 -5.27 -15.85
N VAL A 154 1.88 -4.30 -14.97
CA VAL A 154 0.69 -4.24 -14.11
C VAL A 154 -0.60 -4.27 -14.92
N GLY A 155 -0.64 -3.61 -16.09
CA GLY A 155 -1.82 -3.62 -16.95
C GLY A 155 -2.15 -4.97 -17.59
N ALA A 156 -1.22 -5.92 -17.59
CA ALA A 156 -1.43 -7.28 -18.08
C ALA A 156 -1.96 -8.23 -16.98
N LEU A 157 -1.94 -7.80 -15.72
CA LEU A 157 -2.48 -8.57 -14.61
C LEU A 157 -4.01 -8.61 -14.69
N SER A 158 -4.59 -9.80 -14.61
CA SER A 158 -6.04 -9.94 -14.50
C SER A 158 -6.49 -9.45 -13.12
N GLY A 159 -7.30 -8.39 -13.09
CA GLY A 159 -8.14 -8.03 -11.94
C GLY A 159 -9.33 -8.96 -11.80
#